data_AF-A0A944Z5F3-F1
#
_entry.id   AF-A0A944Z5F3-F1
#
_cell.length_a   1.000
_cell.length_b   1.000
_cell.length_c   1.000
_cell.angle_alpha   90.00
_cell.angle_beta   90.00
_cell.angle_gamma   90.00
#
_symmetry.space_group_name_H-M   'P 1'
#
loop_
_entity.id
_entity.type
_entity.pdbx_description
1 polymer ?
#
loop_
_entity_poly.entity_id
_entity_poly.type
_entity_poly.pdbx_seq_one_letter_code
_entity_poly.pdbx_strand_id
1 'polypeptide(L)'
;MAIVTQTLIDSDFELVTKHTISGTNGTALKVVDVSEVAGAATDPRVSIVSCQWTVSSVTEIEWDATSNVTALTLNGNGTYNGGGQFLPSLANNAGSGITGDIYIENDGACTGTIILKMKKVSGFDNIT
;
A
#
# COMPACT_ATOMS: atom_id res chain seq x y z
N MET A 1 -16.13 1.73 8.90
CA MET A 1 -14.87 1.44 8.19
C MET A 1 -13.75 2.07 8.99
N ALA A 2 -12.78 1.29 9.45
CA ALA A 2 -11.70 1.81 10.30
C ALA A 2 -10.66 2.60 9.49
N ILE A 3 -10.61 2.42 8.17
CA ILE A 3 -9.65 3.07 7.28
C ILE A 3 -10.39 3.72 6.12
N VAL A 4 -10.10 4.99 5.84
CA VAL A 4 -10.62 5.70 4.67
C VAL A 4 -9.47 6.00 3.71
N THR A 5 -9.59 5.56 2.46
CA THR A 5 -8.61 5.82 1.40
C THR A 5 -9.00 7.05 0.58
N GLN A 6 -8.00 7.89 0.29
CA GLN A 6 -8.05 8.97 -0.68
C GLN A 6 -6.95 8.74 -1.73
N THR A 7 -7.31 8.66 -3.00
CA THR A 7 -6.34 8.70 -4.10
C THR A 7 -5.89 10.15 -4.31
N LEU A 8 -4.59 10.39 -4.24
CA LEU A 8 -3.96 11.70 -4.44
C LEU A 8 -3.43 11.85 -5.87
N ILE A 9 -2.83 10.78 -6.41
CA ILE A 9 -2.30 10.70 -7.77
C ILE A 9 -2.63 9.32 -8.32
N ASP A 10 -3.11 9.26 -9.56
CA ASP A 10 -3.23 8.04 -10.35
C ASP A 10 -2.89 8.38 -11.80
N SER A 11 -1.60 8.39 -12.10
CA SER A 11 -1.06 8.70 -13.43
C SER A 11 -0.43 7.45 -14.05
N ASP A 12 0.18 7.58 -15.23
CA ASP A 12 0.71 6.42 -15.96
C ASP A 12 1.73 5.61 -15.16
N PHE A 13 2.71 6.25 -14.51
CA PHE A 13 3.75 5.55 -13.74
C PHE A 13 3.56 5.60 -12.23
N GLU A 14 2.77 6.52 -11.71
CA GLU A 14 2.72 6.88 -10.30
C GLU A 14 1.31 6.75 -9.73
N LEU A 15 1.21 6.08 -8.59
CA LEU A 15 0.00 5.97 -7.79
C LEU A 15 0.32 6.44 -6.38
N VAL A 16 -0.39 7.44 -5.87
CA VAL A 16 -0.24 7.93 -4.50
C VAL A 16 -1.58 7.86 -3.79
N THR A 17 -1.63 7.14 -2.67
CA THR A 17 -2.83 6.99 -1.84
C THR A 17 -2.54 7.44 -0.41
N LYS A 18 -3.55 8.04 0.22
CA LYS A 18 -3.56 8.40 1.63
C LYS A 18 -4.63 7.59 2.34
N HIS A 19 -4.29 6.99 3.46
CA HIS A 19 -5.16 6.16 4.27
C HIS A 19 -5.28 6.79 5.66
N THR A 20 -6.50 7.11 6.09
CA THR A 20 -6.78 7.64 7.44
C THR A 20 -7.40 6.55 8.28
N ILE A 21 -6.76 6.20 9.40
CA ILE A 21 -7.19 5.15 10.33
C ILE A 21 -7.88 5.79 11.54
N SER A 22 -9.03 5.27 11.95
CA SER A 22 -9.85 5.79 13.05
C SER A 22 -10.33 4.72 14.03
N GLY A 23 -9.79 3.50 13.97
CA GLY A 23 -10.17 2.41 14.88
C GLY A 23 -9.44 1.10 14.61
N THR A 24 -9.87 0.04 15.28
CA THR A 24 -9.42 -1.33 15.02
C THR A 24 -9.99 -1.83 13.70
N ASN A 25 -9.14 -2.41 12.85
CA ASN A 25 -9.58 -3.12 11.66
C ASN A 25 -9.78 -4.62 11.95
N GLY A 26 -8.87 -5.24 12.70
CA GLY A 26 -8.99 -6.61 13.24
C GLY A 26 -8.87 -7.75 12.20
N THR A 27 -8.86 -7.40 10.92
CA THR A 27 -8.53 -8.25 9.78
C THR A 27 -7.94 -7.38 8.69
N ALA A 28 -6.94 -7.84 7.95
CA ALA A 28 -6.39 -7.14 6.78
C ALA A 28 -7.50 -6.59 5.85
N LEU A 29 -7.51 -5.26 5.63
CA LEU A 29 -8.45 -4.59 4.74
C LEU A 29 -7.73 -4.18 3.46
N LYS A 30 -8.30 -4.55 2.31
CA LYS A 30 -7.85 -4.05 1.02
C LYS A 30 -8.04 -2.53 0.95
N VAL A 31 -6.94 -1.80 0.80
CA VAL A 31 -6.93 -0.34 0.75
C VAL A 31 -6.54 0.23 -0.62
N VAL A 32 -5.90 -0.59 -1.46
CA VAL A 32 -5.61 -0.30 -2.87
C VAL A 32 -6.03 -1.52 -3.69
N ASP A 33 -7.04 -1.34 -4.54
CA ASP A 33 -7.39 -2.29 -5.59
C ASP A 33 -6.64 -1.90 -6.86
N VAL A 34 -5.62 -2.68 -7.22
CA VAL A 34 -4.73 -2.36 -8.34
C VAL A 34 -5.39 -2.64 -9.68
N SER A 35 -6.47 -3.42 -9.71
CA SER A 35 -7.26 -3.65 -10.93
C SER A 35 -8.21 -2.50 -11.27
N GLU A 36 -8.47 -1.60 -10.34
CA GLU A 36 -9.36 -0.45 -10.53
C GLU A 36 -8.63 0.87 -10.85
N VAL A 37 -7.29 0.88 -10.83
CA VAL A 37 -6.50 2.10 -11.11
C VAL A 37 -6.29 2.33 -12.61
N ALA A 38 -6.00 3.59 -12.99
CA ALA A 38 -5.94 4.00 -14.38
C ALA A 38 -4.93 3.18 -15.21
N GLY A 39 -5.39 2.66 -16.35
CA GLY A 39 -4.57 1.88 -17.28
C GLY A 39 -4.35 0.43 -16.87
N ALA A 40 -4.96 -0.05 -15.78
CA ALA A 40 -4.90 -1.45 -15.38
C ALA A 40 -5.42 -2.36 -16.51
N ALA A 41 -4.70 -3.45 -16.75
CA ALA A 41 -5.00 -4.45 -17.77
C ALA A 41 -4.85 -5.86 -17.16
N THR A 42 -4.13 -6.75 -17.81
CA THR A 42 -3.93 -8.12 -17.33
C THR A 42 -2.85 -8.17 -16.26
N ASP A 43 -3.20 -8.67 -15.07
CA ASP A 43 -2.29 -8.83 -13.94
C ASP A 43 -1.52 -7.54 -13.56
N PRO A 44 -2.24 -6.44 -13.24
CA PRO A 44 -1.60 -5.18 -12.87
C PRO A 44 -0.86 -5.34 -11.55
N ARG A 45 0.36 -4.82 -11.45
CA ARG A 45 1.19 -4.87 -10.25
C ARG A 45 1.84 -3.53 -9.97
N VAL A 46 1.95 -3.20 -8.68
CA VAL A 46 2.68 -2.02 -8.20
C VAL A 46 3.84 -2.43 -7.29
N SER A 47 4.81 -1.52 -7.15
CA SER A 47 5.85 -1.58 -6.12
C SER A 47 5.74 -0.36 -5.23
N ILE A 48 5.95 -0.51 -3.92
CA ILE A 48 5.98 0.60 -2.96
C ILE A 48 7.32 1.34 -3.10
N VAL A 49 7.26 2.61 -3.47
CA VAL A 49 8.42 3.49 -3.67
C VAL A 49 8.75 4.26 -2.40
N SER A 50 7.74 4.77 -1.70
CA SER A 50 7.91 5.43 -0.41
C SER A 50 6.66 5.27 0.45
N CYS A 51 6.83 5.33 1.76
CA CYS A 51 5.75 5.33 2.73
C CYS A 51 6.04 6.39 3.79
N GLN A 52 5.04 7.20 4.14
CA GLN A 52 5.09 8.12 5.28
C GLN A 52 3.93 7.80 6.21
N TRP A 53 4.17 7.76 7.51
CA TRP A 53 3.13 7.36 8.45
C TRP A 53 3.17 8.11 9.78
N THR A 54 2.01 8.12 10.42
CA THR A 54 1.82 8.36 11.84
C THR A 54 0.70 7.44 12.31
N VAL A 55 1.00 6.53 13.23
CA VAL A 55 0.08 5.53 13.76
C VAL A 55 0.22 5.44 15.29
N SER A 56 -0.89 5.32 16.00
CA SER A 56 -0.89 5.22 17.47
C SER A 56 -0.59 3.81 17.99
N SER A 57 -0.68 2.80 17.12
CA SER A 57 -0.52 1.38 17.43
C SER A 57 0.22 0.68 16.29
N VAL A 58 0.72 -0.54 16.52
CA VAL A 58 1.31 -1.35 15.44
C VAL A 58 0.28 -1.51 14.32
N THR A 59 0.73 -1.25 13.09
CA THR A 59 -0.09 -1.34 11.88
C THR A 59 0.77 -1.88 10.76
N GLU A 60 0.26 -2.84 10.02
CA GLU A 60 0.99 -3.51 8.95
C GLU A 60 0.45 -3.08 7.60
N ILE A 61 1.35 -2.89 6.64
CA ILE A 61 1.03 -2.86 5.22
C ILE A 61 1.39 -4.23 4.68
N GLU A 62 0.47 -4.85 3.96
CA GLU A 62 0.64 -6.21 3.47
C GLU A 62 0.47 -6.30 1.96
N TRP A 63 1.22 -7.23 1.39
CA TRP A 63 1.06 -7.72 0.04
C TRP A 63 -0.08 -8.73 -0.02
N ASP A 64 -1.00 -8.53 -0.96
CA ASP A 64 -2.04 -9.51 -1.27
C ASP A 64 -1.44 -10.82 -1.81
N ALA A 65 -1.89 -11.93 -1.25
CA ALA A 65 -1.64 -13.28 -1.71
C ALA A 65 -2.61 -14.28 -1.08
N THR A 66 -2.47 -15.57 -1.41
CA THR A 66 -3.26 -16.64 -0.76
C THR A 66 -3.15 -16.59 0.77
N SER A 67 -1.97 -16.21 1.26
CA SER A 67 -1.73 -15.74 2.63
C SER A 67 -0.95 -14.44 2.50
N ASN A 68 -1.50 -13.35 3.03
CA ASN A 68 -0.86 -12.05 2.97
C ASN A 68 0.54 -12.09 3.60
N VAL A 69 1.43 -11.24 3.10
CA VAL A 69 2.80 -11.10 3.60
C VAL A 69 3.04 -9.64 3.97
N THR A 70 3.50 -9.40 5.20
CA THR A 70 3.84 -8.07 5.68
C THR A 70 4.95 -7.44 4.80
N ALA A 71 4.63 -6.32 4.16
CA ALA A 71 5.57 -5.50 3.41
C ALA A 71 6.32 -4.54 4.33
N LEU A 72 5.59 -3.91 5.26
CA LEU A 72 6.11 -2.96 6.25
C LEU A 72 5.33 -3.08 7.55
N THR A 73 6.02 -3.19 8.69
CA THR A 73 5.44 -3.02 10.02
C THR A 73 5.69 -1.59 10.50
N LEU A 74 4.62 -0.86 10.81
CA LEU A 74 4.66 0.55 11.19
C LEU A 74 4.41 0.73 12.69
N ASN A 75 5.14 1.64 13.31
CA ASN A 75 4.90 2.06 14.69
C ASN A 75 5.27 3.54 14.87
N GLY A 76 4.51 4.27 15.68
CA GLY A 76 4.74 5.69 15.93
C GLY A 76 4.67 6.52 14.65
N ASN A 77 5.68 7.34 14.41
CA ASN A 77 5.81 8.13 13.19
C ASN A 77 7.11 7.79 12.46
N GLY A 78 7.08 7.89 11.14
CA GLY A 78 8.26 7.56 10.35
C GLY A 78 8.05 7.68 8.85
N THR A 79 9.12 7.34 8.14
CA THR A 79 9.17 7.39 6.68
C THR A 79 10.10 6.30 6.16
N TYR A 80 9.67 5.63 5.11
CA TYR A 80 10.49 4.82 4.23
C TYR A 80 10.64 5.57 2.91
N ASN A 81 11.88 5.88 2.52
CA ASN A 81 12.23 6.55 1.27
C ASN A 81 11.59 7.93 1.03
N GLY A 82 11.05 8.59 2.07
CA GLY A 82 10.40 9.90 1.97
C GLY A 82 11.33 11.10 2.20
N GLY A 83 12.59 10.90 2.57
CA GLY A 83 13.55 11.96 2.92
C GLY A 83 14.79 12.03 2.03
N GLY A 84 14.69 11.60 0.77
CA GLY A 84 15.84 11.57 -0.17
C GLY A 84 16.80 10.41 0.06
N GLN A 85 16.36 9.34 0.74
CA GLN A 85 17.08 8.08 0.74
C GLN A 85 17.07 7.48 -0.68
N PHE A 86 18.04 6.63 -0.99
CA PHE A 86 18.13 5.91 -2.26
C PHE A 86 17.88 4.41 -2.04
N LEU A 87 16.79 4.10 -1.32
CA LEU A 87 16.41 2.70 -1.10
C LEU A 87 15.71 2.15 -2.35
N PRO A 88 15.93 0.88 -2.71
CA PRO A 88 15.18 0.22 -3.78
C PRO A 88 13.72 0.08 -3.38
N SER A 89 12.79 0.23 -4.34
CA SER A 89 11.36 0.01 -4.10
C SER A 89 11.06 -1.41 -3.62
N LEU A 90 10.04 -1.56 -2.79
CA LEU A 90 9.56 -2.87 -2.35
C LEU A 90 8.59 -3.44 -3.40
N ALA A 91 8.99 -4.52 -4.06
CA ALA A 91 8.10 -5.29 -4.93
C ALA A 91 7.32 -6.32 -4.10
N ASN A 92 6.10 -6.65 -4.54
CA ASN A 92 5.34 -7.75 -3.94
C ASN A 92 6.15 -9.06 -4.07
N ASN A 93 6.59 -9.57 -2.92
CA ASN A 93 7.35 -10.80 -2.78
C ASN A 93 6.50 -11.95 -2.20
N ALA A 94 5.18 -11.76 -2.12
CA ALA A 94 4.27 -12.80 -1.71
C ALA A 94 4.23 -13.88 -2.80
N GLY A 95 4.18 -15.14 -2.39
CA GLY A 95 4.37 -16.29 -3.29
C GLY A 95 3.23 -16.45 -4.30
N SER A 96 2.29 -17.35 -4.02
CA SER A 96 1.19 -17.65 -4.93
C SER A 96 -0.06 -16.82 -4.65
N GLY A 97 -0.81 -16.52 -5.71
CA GLY A 97 -2.12 -15.86 -5.62
C GLY A 97 -2.04 -14.35 -5.47
N ILE A 98 -0.94 -13.71 -5.92
CA ILE A 98 -0.80 -12.26 -5.91
C ILE A 98 -1.77 -11.61 -6.92
N THR A 99 -2.58 -10.65 -6.48
CA THR A 99 -3.38 -9.79 -7.37
C THR A 99 -2.72 -8.44 -7.66
N GLY A 100 -1.75 -8.04 -6.83
CA GLY A 100 -1.14 -6.71 -6.86
C GLY A 100 -1.73 -5.74 -5.83
N ASP A 101 -2.86 -6.10 -5.22
CA ASP A 101 -3.55 -5.30 -4.21
C ASP A 101 -2.69 -5.07 -2.95
N ILE A 102 -3.02 -3.99 -2.23
CA ILE A 102 -2.38 -3.62 -0.96
C ILE A 102 -3.40 -3.65 0.15
N TYR A 103 -3.01 -4.26 1.27
CA TYR A 103 -3.82 -4.37 2.46
C TYR A 103 -3.19 -3.61 3.62
N ILE A 104 -4.03 -3.17 4.57
CA ILE A 104 -3.58 -2.62 5.86
C ILE A 104 -4.28 -3.37 6.99
N GLU A 105 -3.53 -3.76 8.01
CA GLU A 105 -4.02 -4.45 9.20
C GLU A 105 -3.57 -3.78 10.49
N ASN A 106 -4.46 -3.79 11.48
CA ASN A 106 -4.13 -3.45 12.86
C ASN A 106 -5.01 -4.24 13.85
N ASP A 107 -4.37 -4.99 14.73
CA ASP A 107 -5.03 -5.77 15.79
C ASP A 107 -5.48 -4.91 16.97
N GLY A 108 -4.72 -3.86 17.25
CA GLY A 108 -5.04 -2.87 18.28
C GLY A 108 -5.78 -1.66 17.72
N ALA A 109 -6.55 -0.97 18.58
CA ALA A 109 -7.16 0.31 18.20
C ALA A 109 -6.07 1.28 17.73
N CYS A 110 -6.22 1.80 16.52
CA CYS A 110 -5.26 2.70 15.89
C CYS A 110 -5.95 3.96 15.40
N THR A 111 -5.29 5.10 15.58
CA THR A 111 -5.60 6.35 14.88
C THR A 111 -4.35 6.80 14.16
N GLY A 112 -4.48 7.22 12.90
CA GLY A 112 -3.30 7.56 12.13
C GLY A 112 -3.54 7.96 10.69
N THR A 113 -2.44 8.22 10.00
CA THR A 113 -2.39 8.45 8.55
C THR A 113 -1.21 7.71 7.97
N ILE A 114 -1.42 7.05 6.84
CA ILE A 114 -0.38 6.41 6.02
C ILE A 114 -0.50 7.00 4.61
N ILE A 115 0.62 7.41 4.02
CA ILE A 115 0.70 7.84 2.63
C ILE A 115 1.63 6.88 1.90
N LEU A 116 1.12 6.21 0.89
CA LEU A 116 1.86 5.31 0.02
C LEU A 116 2.10 5.99 -1.31
N LYS A 117 3.35 6.03 -1.75
CA LYS A 117 3.73 6.27 -3.14
C LYS A 117 4.14 4.95 -3.75
N MET A 118 3.52 4.62 -4.85
CA MET A 118 3.70 3.38 -5.58
C MET A 118 4.05 3.68 -7.03
N LYS A 119 4.81 2.77 -7.63
CA LYS A 119 5.09 2.75 -9.06
C LYS A 119 4.30 1.62 -9.71
N LYS A 120 3.64 1.90 -10.82
CA LYS A 120 3.05 0.88 -11.71
C LYS A 120 4.19 0.15 -12.43
N VAL A 121 4.23 -1.18 -12.35
CA VAL A 121 5.39 -1.98 -12.83
C VAL A 121 5.06 -2.97 -13.94
N SER A 122 3.88 -3.57 -13.95
CA SER A 122 3.46 -4.51 -15.00
C SER A 122 1.94 -4.59 -15.07
N GLY A 123 1.42 -5.08 -16.20
CA GLY A 123 -0.02 -5.29 -16.38
C GLY A 123 -0.81 -3.99 -16.53
N PHE A 124 -0.18 -2.94 -17.05
CA PHE A 124 -0.84 -1.69 -17.42
C PHE A 124 -0.59 -1.38 -18.90
N ASP A 125 -1.61 -0.90 -19.60
CA ASP A 125 -1.52 -0.56 -21.03
C ASP A 125 -0.82 0.78 -21.29
N ASN A 126 -0.68 1.62 -20.25
CA ASN A 126 -0.15 2.97 -20.33
C ASN A 126 1.31 3.11 -19.85
N ILE A 127 2.00 1.99 -19.57
CA ILE A 127 3.43 1.99 -19.19
C ILE A 127 4.26 1.24 -20.23
N THR A 128 4.41 1.81 -21.43
CA THR A 128 5.41 1.36 -22.41
C THR A 128 6.80 1.90 -22.13
#